data_AF-A0AAW3XEH1-F1
#
_entry.id   AF-A0AAW3XEH1-F1
#
_cell.length_a   1.000
_cell.length_b   1.000
_cell.length_c   1.000
_cell.angle_alpha   90.00
_cell.angle_beta   90.00
_cell.angle_gamma   90.00
#
_symmetry.space_group_name_H-M   'P 1'
#
loop_
_entity.id
_entity.type
_entity.pdbx_description
1 polymer ?
#
loop_
_entity_poly.entity_id
_entity_poly.type
_entity_poly.pdbx_seq_one_letter_code
_entity_poly.pdbx_strand_id
1 'polypeptide(L)'
;MEKISFLYVSQIFPGKISRSLNYPQPWIKPDDLSGKISIDVSFGLIIKTKVNYRVDVDLFFGDQRIDFGSGQSLQTDPIVAGTTSGSDSVSIENMSLMNILVKEEGVYKVTMSLHVIDDKDKSRLIHDSECFFYLSKEWKV
;
A
#
# COMPACT_ATOMS: atom_id res chain seq x y z
N MET A 1 16.93 3.84 -12.53
CA MET A 1 15.75 3.12 -13.06
C MET A 1 14.63 3.30 -12.07
N GLU A 2 13.50 3.87 -12.50
CA GLU A 2 12.36 4.18 -11.63
C GLU A 2 11.59 2.91 -11.28
N LYS A 3 11.36 2.62 -10.00
CA LYS A 3 10.68 1.39 -9.57
C LYS A 3 10.19 1.43 -8.12
N ILE A 4 9.33 0.47 -7.80
CA ILE A 4 9.02 0.06 -6.44
C ILE A 4 10.14 -0.89 -5.99
N SER A 5 10.83 -0.56 -4.91
CA SER A 5 11.96 -1.36 -4.41
C SER A 5 11.54 -2.43 -3.40
N PHE A 6 10.51 -2.15 -2.61
CA PHE A 6 9.90 -3.10 -1.69
C PHE A 6 8.45 -2.70 -1.41
N LEU A 7 7.64 -3.68 -1.00
CA LEU A 7 6.25 -3.53 -0.62
C LEU A 7 5.93 -4.56 0.47
N TYR A 8 5.34 -4.13 1.59
CA TYR A 8 4.85 -5.05 2.61
C TYR A 8 3.73 -4.41 3.43
N VAL A 9 3.03 -5.24 4.21
CA VAL A 9 1.95 -4.80 5.08
C VAL A 9 2.28 -4.96 6.56
N SER A 10 1.65 -4.15 7.40
CA SER A 10 1.58 -4.38 8.84
C SER A 10 0.18 -4.06 9.37
N GLN A 11 -0.28 -4.79 10.38
CA GLN A 11 -1.57 -4.56 11.00
C GLN A 11 -1.59 -3.24 11.79
N ILE A 12 -2.70 -2.51 11.71
CA ILE A 12 -3.02 -1.38 12.56
C ILE A 12 -3.93 -1.87 13.69
N PHE A 13 -3.53 -1.60 14.93
CA PHE A 13 -4.28 -1.92 16.13
C PHE A 13 -4.41 -0.67 17.02
N PRO A 14 -5.40 -0.62 17.93
CA PRO A 14 -5.59 0.52 18.82
C PRO A 14 -4.31 0.87 19.60
N GLY A 15 -3.97 2.16 19.64
CA GLY A 15 -2.77 2.66 20.32
C GLY A 15 -1.46 2.59 19.48
N LYS A 16 -1.50 2.00 18.28
CA LYS A 16 -0.37 2.05 17.35
C LYS A 16 -0.14 3.48 16.85
N ILE A 17 1.13 3.89 16.76
CA ILE A 17 1.52 5.19 16.21
C ILE A 17 1.15 5.23 14.72
N SER A 18 0.37 6.24 14.33
CA SER A 18 -0.07 6.43 12.95
C SER A 18 1.10 6.69 12.01
N ARG A 19 1.06 6.09 10.81
CA ARG A 19 2.04 6.29 9.72
C ARG A 19 3.50 6.01 10.09
N SER A 20 3.74 5.18 11.11
CA SER A 20 5.08 4.71 11.43
C SER A 20 5.49 3.56 10.51
N LEU A 21 6.77 3.47 10.19
CA LEU A 21 7.32 2.29 9.53
C LEU A 21 7.40 1.17 10.56
N ASN A 22 6.62 0.13 10.34
CA ASN A 22 6.59 -1.07 11.17
C ASN A 22 7.25 -2.23 10.43
N TYR A 23 7.60 -3.28 11.16
CA TYR A 23 8.09 -4.51 10.53
C TYR A 23 6.98 -5.19 9.72
N PRO A 24 7.33 -5.94 8.65
CA PRO A 24 6.37 -6.73 7.89
C PRO A 24 5.62 -7.72 8.78
N GLN A 25 4.29 -7.76 8.67
CA GLN A 25 3.47 -8.75 9.36
C GLN A 25 2.75 -9.62 8.32
N PRO A 26 3.26 -10.85 8.09
CA PRO A 26 2.65 -11.75 7.12
C PRO A 26 1.33 -12.36 7.61
N TRP A 27 1.03 -12.24 8.91
CA TRP A 27 -0.23 -12.68 9.51
C TRP A 27 -0.97 -11.49 10.11
N ILE A 28 -2.26 -11.37 9.74
CA ILE A 28 -3.15 -10.30 10.19
C ILE A 28 -4.40 -10.93 10.79
N LYS A 29 -4.86 -10.37 11.91
CA LYS A 29 -6.12 -10.76 12.55
C LYS A 29 -7.17 -9.67 12.39
N PRO A 30 -8.43 -9.99 12.03
CA PRO A 30 -9.53 -9.04 12.12
C PRO A 30 -9.73 -8.51 13.54
N ASP A 31 -10.22 -7.29 13.65
CA ASP A 31 -10.73 -6.74 14.91
C ASP A 31 -11.90 -7.60 15.41
N ASP A 32 -11.82 -8.04 16.67
CA ASP A 32 -12.76 -9.02 17.25
C ASP A 32 -14.20 -8.48 17.33
N LEU A 33 -14.37 -7.16 17.38
CA LEU A 33 -15.69 -6.52 17.50
C LEU A 33 -16.35 -6.28 16.15
N SER A 34 -15.59 -5.76 15.18
CA SER A 34 -16.11 -5.32 13.88
C SER A 34 -15.89 -6.33 12.76
N GLY A 35 -15.01 -7.32 12.94
CA GLY A 35 -14.57 -8.23 11.89
C GLY A 35 -13.79 -7.54 10.77
N LYS A 36 -13.35 -6.29 10.97
CA LYS A 36 -12.64 -5.50 9.97
C LYS A 36 -11.14 -5.56 10.20
N ILE A 37 -10.35 -5.31 9.16
CA ILE A 37 -8.92 -5.06 9.30
C ILE A 37 -8.58 -3.61 8.99
N SER A 38 -7.52 -3.14 9.61
CA SER A 38 -6.82 -1.94 9.21
C SER A 38 -5.34 -2.29 9.04
N ILE A 39 -4.73 -1.90 7.94
CA ILE A 39 -3.36 -2.27 7.59
C ILE A 39 -2.60 -1.06 7.06
N ASP A 40 -1.34 -0.94 7.44
CA ASP A 40 -0.40 -0.03 6.79
C ASP A 40 0.30 -0.78 5.66
N VAL A 41 0.35 -0.16 4.49
CA VAL A 41 1.09 -0.58 3.30
C VAL A 41 2.37 0.27 3.25
N SER A 42 3.50 -0.34 3.57
CA SER A 42 4.83 0.31 3.55
C SER A 42 5.54 -0.01 2.25
N PHE A 43 6.14 1.00 1.63
CA PHE A 43 6.84 0.81 0.38
C PHE A 43 8.01 1.76 0.18
N GLY A 44 9.00 1.29 -0.57
CA GLY A 44 10.17 2.06 -0.97
C GLY A 44 10.13 2.38 -2.45
N LEU A 45 10.39 3.63 -2.81
CA LEU A 45 10.42 4.12 -4.18
C LEU A 45 11.84 4.54 -4.56
N ILE A 46 12.26 4.16 -5.77
CA ILE A 46 13.40 4.76 -6.46
C ILE A 46 12.80 5.57 -7.60
N ILE A 47 12.86 6.89 -7.51
CA ILE A 47 12.15 7.82 -8.40
C ILE A 47 13.06 8.98 -8.81
N LYS A 48 12.70 9.71 -9.88
CA LYS A 48 13.45 10.90 -10.27
C LYS A 48 13.04 12.12 -9.45
N THR A 49 13.97 13.05 -9.32
CA THR A 49 13.72 14.34 -8.67
C THR A 49 12.88 15.22 -9.59
N LYS A 50 12.01 16.07 -9.00
CA LYS A 50 11.15 17.03 -9.75
C LYS A 50 10.21 16.40 -10.79
N VAL A 51 9.86 15.13 -10.62
CA VAL A 51 8.85 14.43 -11.42
C VAL A 51 7.68 14.07 -10.51
N ASN A 52 6.46 14.23 -11.02
CA ASN A 52 5.24 13.89 -10.28
C ASN A 52 4.97 12.39 -10.42
N TYR A 53 4.92 11.69 -9.30
CA TYR A 53 4.52 10.29 -9.25
C TYR A 53 3.21 10.12 -8.50
N ARG A 54 2.46 9.07 -8.82
CA ARG A 54 1.31 8.63 -8.05
C ARG A 54 1.42 7.14 -7.80
N VAL A 55 0.97 6.73 -6.63
CA VAL A 55 0.87 5.33 -6.27
C VAL A 55 -0.60 4.97 -6.14
N ASP A 56 -0.98 3.87 -6.80
CA ASP A 56 -2.31 3.28 -6.74
C ASP A 56 -2.20 1.94 -5.99
N VAL A 57 -3.05 1.72 -4.99
CA VAL A 57 -3.05 0.51 -4.17
C VAL A 57 -4.40 -0.16 -4.21
N ASP A 58 -4.35 -1.49 -4.36
CA ASP A 58 -5.50 -2.37 -4.38
C ASP A 58 -5.29 -3.58 -3.47
N LEU A 59 -6.41 -4.12 -2.97
CA LEU A 59 -6.45 -5.30 -2.12
C LEU A 59 -7.35 -6.36 -2.77
N PHE A 60 -6.93 -7.62 -2.72
CA PHE A 60 -7.61 -8.75 -3.34
C PHE A 60 -7.71 -9.94 -2.40
N PHE A 61 -8.76 -10.73 -2.59
CA PHE A 61 -8.90 -12.09 -2.09
C PHE A 61 -9.16 -13.04 -3.28
N GLY A 62 -8.22 -13.94 -3.57
CA GLY A 62 -8.16 -14.60 -4.87
C GLY A 62 -8.04 -13.57 -6.00
N ASP A 63 -8.91 -13.66 -7.01
CA ASP A 63 -9.00 -12.71 -8.12
C ASP A 63 -10.00 -11.57 -7.88
N GLN A 64 -10.66 -11.54 -6.72
CA GLN A 64 -11.68 -10.55 -6.40
C GLN A 64 -11.06 -9.35 -5.69
N ARG A 65 -11.19 -8.18 -6.32
CA ARG A 65 -10.80 -6.89 -5.73
C ARG A 65 -11.77 -6.52 -4.61
N ILE A 66 -11.20 -6.10 -3.48
CA ILE A 66 -11.95 -5.61 -2.32
C ILE A 66 -12.20 -4.13 -2.49
N ASP A 67 -13.47 -3.74 -2.48
CA ASP A 67 -13.87 -2.35 -2.63
C ASP A 67 -13.66 -1.57 -1.32
N PHE A 68 -13.04 -0.39 -1.45
CA PHE A 68 -12.86 0.57 -0.36
C PHE A 68 -14.05 1.54 -0.22
N GLY A 69 -15.12 1.35 -0.99
CA GLY A 69 -16.36 2.14 -0.95
C GLY A 69 -16.49 3.16 -2.09
N SER A 70 -15.54 3.18 -3.03
CA SER A 70 -15.51 4.11 -4.17
C SER A 70 -15.46 3.41 -5.53
N GLY A 71 -15.29 2.07 -5.56
CA GLY A 71 -15.06 1.31 -6.78
C GLY A 71 -13.70 1.55 -7.45
N GLN A 72 -12.85 2.42 -6.89
CA GLN A 72 -11.55 2.84 -7.45
C GLN A 72 -10.40 2.49 -6.51
N SER A 73 -9.18 2.40 -7.04
CA SER A 73 -7.97 2.12 -6.24
C SER A 73 -7.74 3.24 -5.24
N LEU A 74 -7.12 2.93 -4.11
CA LEU A 74 -6.71 3.99 -3.20
C LEU A 74 -5.48 4.68 -3.80
N GLN A 75 -5.58 5.98 -4.04
CA GLN A 75 -4.55 6.77 -4.69
C GLN A 75 -3.89 7.72 -3.69
N THR A 76 -2.59 7.93 -3.85
CA THR A 76 -1.88 8.99 -3.13
C THR A 76 -2.06 10.34 -3.81
N ASP A 77 -1.88 11.42 -3.05
CA ASP A 77 -1.53 12.70 -3.65
C ASP A 77 -0.21 12.57 -4.45
N PRO A 78 0.05 13.44 -5.44
CA PRO A 78 1.29 13.40 -6.19
C PRO A 78 2.53 13.49 -5.29
N ILE A 79 3.42 12.51 -5.43
CA ILE A 79 4.69 12.41 -4.73
C ILE A 79 5.77 13.10 -5.58
N VAL A 80 6.42 14.11 -5.01
CA VAL A 80 7.52 14.85 -5.67
C VAL A 80 8.75 14.82 -4.77
N ALA A 81 9.80 14.16 -5.24
CA ALA A 81 11.09 14.18 -4.56
C ALA A 81 11.77 15.54 -4.77
N GLY A 82 11.85 16.33 -3.70
CA GLY A 82 12.55 17.62 -3.65
C GLY A 82 13.96 17.45 -3.08
N THR A 83 14.92 16.95 -3.86
CA THR A 83 16.34 16.98 -3.45
C THR A 83 17.07 18.15 -4.12
N THR A 84 18.12 18.66 -3.47
CA THR A 84 18.92 19.80 -3.94
C THR A 84 20.08 19.40 -4.86
N SER A 85 20.39 18.09 -4.97
CA SER A 85 21.41 17.55 -5.87
C SER A 85 21.06 16.11 -6.27
N GLY A 86 21.36 15.73 -7.53
CA GLY A 86 21.07 14.41 -8.10
C GLY A 86 19.79 14.32 -8.94
N SER A 87 19.76 13.37 -9.86
CA SER A 87 18.58 13.09 -10.72
C SER A 87 17.61 12.08 -10.11
N ASP A 88 18.09 11.29 -9.15
CA ASP A 88 17.38 10.16 -8.56
C ASP A 88 17.24 10.36 -7.05
N SER A 89 16.14 9.87 -6.48
CA SER A 89 15.79 9.94 -5.07
C SER A 89 15.25 8.60 -4.59
N VAL A 90 15.55 8.28 -3.33
CA VAL A 90 14.91 7.18 -2.60
C VAL A 90 13.90 7.79 -1.65
N SER A 91 12.66 7.30 -1.69
CA SER A 91 11.62 7.69 -0.75
C SER A 91 11.06 6.43 -0.09
N ILE A 92 10.71 6.54 1.19
CA ILE A 92 10.06 5.49 1.95
C ILE A 92 8.76 6.08 2.46
N GLU A 93 7.66 5.47 2.04
CA GLU A 93 6.31 5.96 2.31
C GLU A 93 5.48 4.90 3.02
N ASN A 94 4.37 5.34 3.60
CA ASN A 94 3.43 4.49 4.30
C ASN A 94 2.00 4.98 4.03
N MET A 95 1.14 4.05 3.64
CA MET A 95 -0.27 4.33 3.35
C MET A 95 -1.18 3.41 4.15
N SER A 96 -2.15 3.97 4.86
CA SER A 96 -3.06 3.20 5.71
C SER A 96 -4.36 2.86 4.97
N LEU A 97 -4.69 1.57 4.92
CA LEU A 97 -6.00 1.05 4.53
C LEU A 97 -6.80 0.77 5.79
N MET A 98 -7.86 1.55 6.04
CA MET A 98 -8.60 1.51 7.31
C MET A 98 -9.98 0.85 7.15
N ASN A 99 -10.42 0.14 8.18
CA ASN A 99 -11.79 -0.37 8.33
C ASN A 99 -12.28 -1.23 7.15
N ILE A 100 -11.38 -2.03 6.57
CA ILE A 100 -11.68 -2.91 5.45
C ILE A 100 -12.52 -4.08 5.96
N LEU A 101 -13.69 -4.27 5.36
CA LEU A 101 -14.52 -5.44 5.64
C LEU A 101 -13.90 -6.67 4.96
N VAL A 102 -13.57 -7.68 5.75
CA VAL A 102 -13.04 -8.96 5.28
C VAL A 102 -14.00 -10.07 5.65
N LYS A 103 -14.30 -10.96 4.69
CA LYS A 103 -15.31 -12.02 4.87
C LYS A 103 -14.66 -13.37 5.15
N GLU A 104 -13.65 -13.70 4.37
CA GLU A 104 -13.03 -15.02 4.32
C GLU A 104 -11.65 -15.03 4.98
N GLU A 105 -11.27 -16.15 5.58
CA GLU A 105 -9.87 -16.39 5.93
C GLU A 105 -9.07 -16.80 4.70
N GLY A 106 -7.76 -16.57 4.73
CA GLY A 106 -6.86 -17.06 3.68
C GLY A 106 -5.83 -16.04 3.24
N VAL A 107 -5.28 -16.24 2.04
CA VAL A 107 -4.25 -15.38 1.47
C VAL A 107 -4.90 -14.19 0.77
N TYR A 108 -4.50 -13.01 1.22
CA TYR A 108 -4.83 -11.73 0.61
C TYR A 108 -3.62 -11.19 -0.14
N LYS A 109 -3.89 -10.46 -1.23
CA LYS A 109 -2.87 -9.82 -2.07
C LYS A 109 -3.08 -8.32 -2.07
N VAL A 110 -2.04 -7.57 -1.76
CA VAL A 110 -1.96 -6.14 -2.04
C VAL A 110 -1.18 -5.94 -3.32
N THR A 111 -1.72 -5.19 -4.26
CA THR A 111 -1.00 -4.74 -5.45
C THR A 111 -0.77 -3.24 -5.36
N MET A 112 0.37 -2.81 -5.87
CA MET A 112 0.75 -1.41 -5.90
C MET A 112 1.31 -1.05 -7.28
N SER A 113 0.78 0.00 -7.87
CA SER A 113 1.16 0.50 -9.18
C SER A 113 1.77 1.90 -9.05
N LEU A 114 2.98 2.06 -9.58
CA LEU A 114 3.68 3.34 -9.63
C LEU A 114 3.44 3.98 -11.01
N HIS A 115 2.86 5.18 -11.01
CA HIS A 115 2.60 5.98 -12.19
C HIS A 115 3.46 7.23 -12.19
N VAL A 116 3.90 7.65 -13.37
CA VAL A 116 4.32 9.04 -13.61
C VAL A 116 3.11 9.83 -14.10
N ILE A 117 2.97 11.07 -13.62
CA ILE A 117 1.91 11.99 -14.02
C ILE A 117 2.56 13.17 -14.75
N ASP A 118 2.04 13.53 -15.93
CA ASP A 118 2.44 14.74 -16.63
C ASP A 118 1.57 15.95 -16.23
N ASP A 119 1.95 17.15 -16.68
CA ASP A 119 1.23 18.40 -16.37
C ASP A 119 -0.23 18.45 -16.91
N LYS A 120 -0.66 17.41 -17.63
CA LYS A 120 -2.02 17.26 -18.18
C LYS A 120 -2.78 16.10 -17.52
N ASP A 121 -2.34 15.67 -16.34
CA ASP A 121 -2.87 14.53 -15.58
C ASP A 121 -2.87 13.20 -16.33
N LYS A 122 -2.09 13.06 -17.40
CA LYS A 122 -1.92 11.76 -18.05
C LYS A 122 -0.99 10.90 -17.21
N SER A 123 -1.55 9.83 -16.67
CA SER A 123 -0.78 8.84 -15.95
C SER A 123 -0.18 7.80 -16.91
N ARG A 124 1.09 7.48 -16.74
CA ARG A 124 1.75 6.33 -17.38
C ARG A 124 2.31 5.41 -16.33
N LEU A 125 1.95 4.14 -16.41
CA LEU A 125 2.46 3.08 -15.53
C LEU A 125 3.97 2.91 -15.73
N ILE A 126 4.70 2.82 -14.61
CA ILE A 126 6.15 2.65 -14.55
C ILE A 126 6.51 1.25 -14.05
N HIS A 127 5.87 0.81 -12.98
CA HIS A 127 6.22 -0.42 -12.30
C HIS A 127 5.05 -0.89 -11.42
N ASP A 128 4.87 -2.20 -11.31
CA ASP A 128 3.92 -2.83 -10.40
C ASP A 128 4.66 -3.72 -9.40
N SER A 129 4.11 -3.84 -8.21
CA SER A 129 4.60 -4.75 -7.19
C SER A 129 3.42 -5.35 -6.44
N GLU A 130 3.62 -6.54 -5.92
CA GLU A 130 2.62 -7.21 -5.09
C GLU A 130 3.23 -7.71 -3.79
N CYS A 131 2.41 -7.81 -2.75
CA CYS A 131 2.76 -8.50 -1.53
C CYS A 131 1.55 -9.27 -1.01
N PHE A 132 1.83 -10.34 -0.26
CA PHE A 132 0.82 -11.24 0.25
C PHE A 132 0.84 -11.24 1.77
N PHE A 133 -0.35 -11.40 2.37
CA PHE A 133 -0.49 -11.68 3.78
C PHE A 133 -1.61 -12.69 4.00
N TYR A 134 -1.55 -13.41 5.10
CA TYR A 134 -2.58 -14.35 5.51
C TYR A 134 -3.48 -13.69 6.55
N LEU A 135 -4.79 -13.72 6.31
CA LEU A 135 -5.81 -13.33 7.26
C LEU A 135 -6.32 -14.58 8.00
N SER A 136 -6.21 -14.56 9.33
CA SER A 136 -6.72 -15.62 10.21
C SER A 136 -7.60 -15.01 11.29
N LYS A 137 -8.79 -15.56 11.54
CA LYS A 137 -9.66 -15.18 12.66
C LYS A 137 -9.15 -15.76 13.97
N GLU A 138 -8.35 -16.84 13.90
CA GLU A 138 -7.69 -17.46 15.05
C GLU A 138 -6.16 -17.33 15.00
N TRP A 139 -5.52 -17.05 16.13
CA TRP A 139 -4.06 -17.19 16.25
C TRP A 139 -3.73 -18.68 16.35
N LYS A 140 -3.26 -19.28 15.26
CA LYS A 140 -2.65 -20.62 15.33
C LYS A 140 -1.22 -20.45 15.81
N VAL A 141 -1.02 -20.70 17.10
CA VAL A 141 0.31 -20.80 17.75
C VAL A 141 0.95 -22.13 17.36
#